data_AF-A0A508B1U8-F1
#
_entry.id   AF-A0A508B1U8-F1
#
_cell.length_a   1.000
_cell.length_b   1.000
_cell.length_c   1.000
_cell.angle_alpha   90.00
_cell.angle_beta   90.00
_cell.angle_gamma   90.00
#
_symmetry.space_group_name_H-M   'P 1'
#
loop_
_entity.id
_entity.type
_entity.pdbx_description
1 polymer ?
#
loop_
_entity_poly.entity_id
_entity_poly.type
_entity_poly.pdbx_seq_one_letter_code
_entity_poly.pdbx_strand_id
1 'polypeptide(L)'
;MLHWPQLSDQERGAIEGLLAGCDTQVAQQLLDELAGALETNSIKTSPSRWFRAVVVRCKRGEFEPSAGIAVADRRIRHRLEAGKKQEAKRVAAPEQVRSHLESIETLLKGRSSSGGH
;
A
#
# COMPACT_ATOMS: atom_id res chain seq x y z
N MET A 1 4.55 1.36 9.70
CA MET A 1 3.73 0.16 10.03
C MET A 1 4.18 -0.96 9.12
N LEU A 2 4.47 -2.15 9.66
CA LEU A 2 4.90 -3.30 8.87
C LEU A 2 3.68 -4.05 8.33
N HIS A 3 3.76 -4.49 7.07
CA HIS A 3 2.76 -5.34 6.43
C HIS A 3 3.14 -6.80 6.63
N TRP A 4 2.32 -7.52 7.39
CA TRP A 4 2.54 -8.92 7.74
C TRP A 4 1.81 -9.86 6.77
N PRO A 5 2.44 -10.96 6.33
CA PRO A 5 1.75 -12.02 5.60
C PRO A 5 0.84 -12.85 6.51
N GLN A 6 -0.03 -13.66 5.89
CA GLN A 6 -0.90 -14.60 6.59
C GLN A 6 -0.06 -15.70 7.26
N LEU A 7 0.03 -15.67 8.58
CA LEU A 7 0.81 -16.57 9.41
C LEU A 7 0.01 -16.92 10.67
N SER A 8 0.23 -18.12 11.22
CA SER A 8 -0.26 -18.46 12.55
C SER A 8 0.45 -17.64 13.63
N ASP A 9 -0.19 -17.40 14.77
CA ASP A 9 0.36 -16.62 15.88
C ASP A 9 1.74 -17.09 16.35
N GLN A 10 1.96 -18.41 16.37
CA GLN A 10 3.25 -19.00 16.73
C GLN A 10 4.37 -18.62 15.75
N GLU A 11 4.09 -18.67 14.45
CA GLU A 11 5.05 -18.30 13.41
C GLU A 11 5.30 -16.79 13.41
N ARG A 12 4.24 -16.00 13.64
CA ARG A 12 4.35 -14.55 13.77
C ARG A 12 5.27 -14.16 14.92
N GLY A 13 5.08 -14.74 16.10
CA GLY A 13 5.93 -14.45 17.26
C GLY A 13 7.40 -14.84 17.03
N ALA A 14 7.66 -15.99 16.40
CA ALA A 14 9.01 -16.41 16.05
C ALA A 14 9.70 -15.43 15.08
N ILE A 15 8.96 -14.95 14.09
CA ILE A 15 9.46 -14.02 13.07
C ILE A 15 9.66 -12.62 13.62
N GLU A 16 8.80 -12.17 14.54
CA GLU A 16 8.95 -10.89 15.24
C GLU A 16 10.27 -10.81 16.01
N GLY A 17 10.63 -11.89 16.71
CA GLY A 17 11.93 -12.00 17.39
C GLY A 17 13.12 -11.95 16.43
N LEU A 18 12.98 -12.45 15.21
CA LEU A 18 14.03 -12.42 14.18
C LEU A 18 14.20 -11.03 13.55
N LEU A 19 13.13 -10.23 13.53
CA LEU A 19 13.13 -8.84 13.04
C LEU A 19 13.65 -7.85 14.08
N ALA A 20 13.84 -8.28 15.34
CA ALA A 20 14.36 -7.43 16.40
C ALA A 20 15.74 -6.87 16.02
N GLY A 21 15.84 -5.53 15.96
CA GLY A 21 17.06 -4.82 15.57
C GLY A 21 17.28 -4.65 14.06
N CYS A 22 16.35 -5.08 13.21
CA CYS A 22 16.34 -4.70 11.80
C CYS A 22 15.69 -3.34 11.59
N ASP A 23 16.26 -2.55 10.68
CA ASP A 23 15.64 -1.31 10.21
C ASP A 23 14.27 -1.58 9.61
N THR A 24 13.34 -0.63 9.77
CA THR A 24 11.95 -0.81 9.32
C THR A 24 11.87 -1.12 7.81
N GLN A 25 12.73 -0.50 7.00
CA GLN A 25 12.79 -0.75 5.56
C GLN A 25 13.30 -2.15 5.22
N VAL A 26 14.28 -2.66 5.97
CA VAL A 26 14.84 -4.00 5.79
C VAL A 26 13.84 -5.05 6.27
N ALA A 27 13.23 -4.82 7.43
CA ALA A 27 12.18 -5.68 7.98
C ALA A 27 11.02 -5.83 6.99
N GLN A 28 10.60 -4.74 6.35
CA GLN A 28 9.53 -4.80 5.37
C GLN A 28 9.91 -5.61 4.12
N GLN A 29 11.12 -5.45 3.59
CA GLN A 29 11.59 -6.24 2.44
C GLN A 29 11.63 -7.73 2.75
N LEU A 30 12.08 -8.10 3.95
CA LEU A 30 12.10 -9.49 4.39
C LEU A 30 10.69 -10.08 4.51
N LEU A 31 9.73 -9.30 5.03
CA LEU A 31 8.33 -9.71 5.12
C LEU A 31 7.66 -9.84 3.74
N ASP A 32 8.01 -8.98 2.79
CA ASP A 32 7.54 -9.11 1.40
C ASP A 32 8.06 -10.39 0.75
N GLU A 33 9.34 -10.71 0.96
CA GLU A 33 9.95 -11.94 0.47
C GLU A 33 9.28 -13.19 1.05
N LEU A 34 8.98 -13.16 2.35
CA LEU A 34 8.22 -14.22 3.00
C LEU A 34 6.81 -14.38 2.41
N ALA A 35 6.11 -13.27 2.17
CA ALA A 35 4.79 -13.30 1.55
C ALA A 35 4.82 -13.96 0.17
N GLY A 36 5.80 -13.58 -0.68
CA GLY A 36 5.96 -14.19 -2.00
C GLY A 36 6.34 -15.67 -1.93
N ALA A 37 7.18 -16.06 -0.98
CA ALA A 37 7.57 -17.46 -0.76
C ALA A 37 6.39 -18.33 -0.29
N LEU A 38 5.48 -17.77 0.51
CA LEU A 38 4.21 -18.41 0.90
C LEU A 38 3.26 -18.51 -0.30
N GLU A 39 3.09 -17.44 -1.09
CA GLU A 39 2.20 -17.44 -2.28
C GLU A 39 2.64 -18.45 -3.35
N THR A 40 3.95 -18.63 -3.52
CA THR A 40 4.52 -19.61 -4.48
C THR A 40 4.62 -21.02 -3.92
N ASN A 41 4.21 -21.25 -2.66
CA ASN A 41 4.34 -22.52 -1.96
C ASN A 41 5.78 -23.10 -1.99
N SER A 42 6.78 -22.21 -2.04
CA SER A 42 8.21 -22.55 -2.17
C SER A 42 8.83 -23.00 -0.84
N ILE A 43 8.15 -22.75 0.27
CA ILE A 43 8.61 -23.10 1.61
C ILE A 43 8.28 -24.57 1.89
N LYS A 44 9.31 -25.42 1.89
CA LYS A 44 9.21 -26.87 2.19
C LYS A 44 9.33 -27.21 3.68
N THR A 45 9.49 -26.21 4.56
CA THR A 45 9.69 -26.37 6.01
C THR A 45 8.81 -25.37 6.76
N SER A 46 9.07 -25.08 8.05
CA SER A 46 8.37 -24.00 8.75
C SER A 46 8.75 -22.62 8.20
N PRO A 47 7.79 -21.71 7.97
CA PRO A 47 8.05 -20.32 7.55
C PRO A 47 9.09 -19.60 8.39
N SER A 48 9.09 -19.77 9.70
CA SER A 48 10.03 -19.22 10.68
C SER A 48 11.46 -19.72 10.46
N ARG A 49 11.63 -21.01 10.18
CA ARG A 49 12.93 -21.62 9.87
C ARG A 49 13.49 -21.11 8.55
N TRP A 50 12.64 -21.02 7.54
CA TRP A 50 13.01 -20.45 6.25
C TRP A 50 13.38 -18.97 6.38
N PHE A 51 12.56 -18.19 7.10
CA PHE A 51 12.76 -16.76 7.33
C PHE A 51 14.08 -16.47 8.04
N ARG A 52 14.44 -17.30 9.04
CA ARG A 52 15.74 -17.19 9.72
C ARG A 52 16.91 -17.31 8.74
N ALA A 53 16.85 -18.21 7.77
CA ALA A 53 17.90 -18.35 6.77
C ALA A 53 18.01 -17.10 5.88
N VAL A 54 16.88 -16.49 5.52
CA VAL A 54 16.84 -15.24 4.76
C VAL A 54 17.44 -14.08 5.55
N VAL A 55 17.07 -13.93 6.84
CA VAL A 55 17.63 -12.90 7.73
C VAL A 55 19.16 -13.04 7.85
N VAL A 56 19.67 -14.28 7.97
CA VAL A 56 21.12 -14.53 8.01
C VAL A 56 21.81 -14.09 6.71
N ARG A 57 21.23 -14.41 5.54
CA ARG A 57 21.76 -13.95 4.24
C ARG A 57 21.73 -12.42 4.13
N CYS A 58 20.69 -11.79 4.64
CA CYS A 58 20.56 -10.33 4.65
C CYS A 58 21.65 -9.68 5.49
N LYS A 59 21.91 -10.21 6.69
CA LYS A 59 23.02 -9.74 7.54
C LYS A 59 24.41 -9.95 6.92
N ARG A 60 24.55 -10.92 6.02
CA ARG A 60 25.79 -11.19 5.28
C ARG A 60 25.91 -10.39 3.98
N GLY A 61 24.88 -9.63 3.58
CA GLY A 61 24.85 -8.92 2.31
C GLY A 61 24.63 -9.81 1.08
N GLU A 62 24.23 -11.07 1.27
CA GLU A 62 23.97 -12.06 0.20
C GLU A 62 22.46 -12.21 -0.06
N PHE A 63 21.64 -11.32 0.48
CA PHE A 63 20.21 -11.35 0.27
C PHE A 63 19.83 -10.61 -1.00
N GLU A 64 19.35 -11.36 -1.98
CA GLU A 64 18.72 -10.83 -3.18
C GLU A 64 17.21 -11.12 -3.12
N PRO A 65 16.35 -10.09 -2.98
CA PRO A 65 14.91 -10.29 -2.98
C PRO A 65 14.45 -10.78 -4.36
N SER A 66 13.61 -11.80 -4.38
CA SER A 66 13.13 -12.43 -5.61
C SER A 66 11.61 -12.58 -5.58
N ALA A 67 11.08 -13.33 -4.62
CA ALA A 67 9.64 -13.54 -4.46
C ALA A 67 8.93 -12.28 -3.92
N GLY A 68 9.65 -11.43 -3.18
CA GLY A 68 9.13 -10.21 -2.57
C GLY A 68 8.95 -9.04 -3.52
N ILE A 69 9.53 -9.09 -4.73
CA ILE A 69 9.42 -8.00 -5.71
C ILE A 69 7.96 -7.78 -6.12
N ALA A 70 7.24 -8.85 -6.45
CA ALA A 70 5.83 -8.76 -6.82
C ALA A 70 4.93 -8.30 -5.67
N VAL A 71 5.27 -8.68 -4.43
CA VAL A 71 4.54 -8.27 -3.22
C VAL A 71 4.77 -6.79 -2.91
N ALA A 72 6.02 -6.34 -2.97
CA ALA A 72 6.39 -4.94 -2.77
C ALA A 72 5.70 -4.03 -3.80
N ASP A 73 5.68 -4.44 -5.06
CA ASP A 73 4.99 -3.72 -6.14
C ASP A 73 3.47 -3.66 -5.91
N ARG A 74 2.83 -4.79 -5.54
CA ARG A 74 1.41 -4.82 -5.18
C ARG A 74 1.08 -3.90 -4.00
N ARG A 75 1.96 -3.84 -2.98
CA ARG A 75 1.79 -2.91 -1.85
C ARG A 75 1.86 -1.46 -2.31
N ILE A 76 2.83 -1.09 -3.14
CA ILE A 76 2.99 0.27 -3.64
C ILE A 76 1.76 0.68 -4.46
N ARG A 77 1.29 -0.19 -5.36
CA ARG A 77 0.07 0.05 -6.15
C ARG A 77 -1.15 0.25 -5.26
N HIS A 78 -1.37 -0.63 -4.27
CA HIS A 78 -2.52 -0.49 -3.36
C HIS A 78 -2.48 0.83 -2.57
N ARG A 79 -1.30 1.29 -2.16
CA ARG A 79 -1.13 2.57 -1.47
C ARG A 79 -1.48 3.76 -2.37
N LEU A 80 -1.09 3.72 -3.64
CA LEU A 80 -1.38 4.78 -4.62
C LEU A 80 -2.88 4.81 -4.99
N GLU A 81 -3.50 3.64 -5.17
CA GLU A 81 -4.92 3.54 -5.53
C GLU A 81 -5.86 3.90 -4.36
N ALA A 82 -5.45 3.63 -3.12
CA ALA A 82 -6.18 4.08 -1.93
C ALA A 82 -6.25 5.62 -1.83
N GLY A 83 -5.21 6.33 -2.28
CA GLY A 83 -5.20 7.80 -2.35
C GLY A 83 -6.21 8.36 -3.36
N LYS A 84 -6.36 7.73 -4.53
CA LYS A 84 -7.32 8.15 -5.57
C LYS A 84 -8.79 7.92 -5.17
N LYS A 85 -9.06 6.85 -4.42
CA LYS A 85 -10.44 6.55 -3.98
C LYS A 85 -10.97 7.56 -2.95
N GLN A 86 -10.08 8.20 -2.20
CA GLN A 86 -10.43 9.23 -1.22
C GLN A 86 -10.80 10.57 -1.89
N GLU A 87 -10.12 10.91 -3.00
CA GLU A 87 -10.45 12.07 -3.85
C GLU A 87 -11.79 11.87 -4.58
N ALA A 88 -11.99 10.70 -5.20
CA ALA A 88 -13.23 10.39 -5.93
C ALA A 88 -14.46 10.34 -5.01
N LYS A 89 -14.32 9.89 -3.76
CA LYS A 89 -15.43 9.88 -2.78
C LYS A 89 -15.75 11.27 -2.21
N ARG A 90 -14.81 12.22 -2.27
CA ARG A 90 -15.05 13.63 -1.92
C ARG A 90 -15.77 14.40 -3.03
N VAL A 91 -15.53 14.03 -4.29
CA VAL A 91 -16.18 14.67 -5.46
C VAL A 91 -17.56 14.06 -5.75
N ALA A 92 -17.81 12.81 -5.35
CA ALA A 92 -19.07 12.11 -5.61
C ALA A 92 -20.14 12.28 -4.50
N ALA A 93 -20.18 13.42 -3.81
CA ALA A 93 -21.34 13.82 -3.01
C ALA A 93 -22.33 14.58 -3.94
N PRO A 94 -23.45 13.97 -4.37
CA PRO A 94 -24.31 14.49 -5.43
C PRO A 94 -25.02 15.82 -5.08
N GLU A 95 -24.94 16.28 -3.84
CA GLU A 95 -25.60 17.51 -3.37
C GLU A 95 -24.81 18.79 -3.70
N GLN A 96 -23.48 18.73 -3.86
CA GLN A 96 -22.67 19.92 -4.16
C GLN A 96 -22.61 20.28 -5.65
N VAL A 97 -22.89 19.33 -6.55
CA VAL A 97 -22.86 19.59 -8.00
C VAL A 97 -23.99 20.53 -8.43
N ARG A 98 -25.16 20.45 -7.78
CA ARG A 98 -26.31 21.33 -8.07
C ARG A 98 -26.01 22.79 -7.70
N SER A 99 -25.42 23.01 -6.53
CA SER A 99 -25.09 24.36 -6.05
C SER A 99 -24.03 25.07 -6.91
N HIS A 100 -23.15 24.32 -7.58
CA HIS A 100 -22.12 24.90 -8.45
C HIS A 100 -22.69 25.34 -9.81
N LEU A 101 -23.71 24.66 -10.33
CA LEU A 101 -24.33 25.01 -11.61
C LEU A 101 -25.23 26.26 -11.50
N GLU A 102 -25.93 26.46 -10.37
CA GLU A 102 -26.77 27.65 -10.14
C GLU A 102 -25.93 28.95 -10.07
N SER A 103 -24.69 28.87 -9.60
CA SER A 103 -23.78 30.02 -9.52
C SER A 103 -23.31 30.48 -10.91
N ILE A 104 -23.16 29.55 -11.86
CA ILE A 104 -22.71 29.85 -13.23
C ILE A 104 -23.85 30.49 -14.03
N GLU A 105 -25.08 30.01 -13.90
CA GLU A 105 -26.24 30.59 -14.60
C GLU A 105 -26.52 32.04 -14.16
N THR A 106 -26.38 32.32 -12.86
CA THR A 106 -26.62 33.66 -12.30
C THR A 106 -25.60 34.69 -12.81
N LEU A 107 -24.35 34.28 -13.03
CA LEU A 107 -23.28 35.16 -13.53
C LEU A 107 -23.38 35.44 -15.05
N LEU A 108 -24.03 34.55 -15.80
CA LEU A 108 -24.28 34.74 -17.24
C LEU A 108 -25.52 35.60 -17.51
N LYS A 109 -26.52 35.57 -16.61
CA LYS A 109 -27.76 36.36 -16.77
C LYS A 109 -27.59 37.86 -16.42
N GLY A 110 -26.57 38.21 -15.63
CA GLY A 110 -26.33 39.59 -15.17
C GLY A 110 -25.57 40.50 -16.14
N ARG A 111 -25.10 40.02 -17.29
CA ARG A 111 -24.22 40.80 -18.21
C ARG A 111 -24.90 41.28 -19.50
N SER A 112 -26.21 41.07 -19.65
CA SER A 112 -26.97 41.42 -20.87
C SER A 112 -27.89 42.64 -20.74
N SER A 113 -27.61 43.59 -19.86
CA SER A 113 -28.38 44.85 -19.79
C SER A 113 -27.50 46.02 -19.39
N SER A 114 -26.70 46.53 -20.32
CA SER A 114 -26.33 47.95 -20.37
C SER A 114 -25.75 48.30 -21.74
N GLY A 115 -26.59 48.88 -22.59
CA GLY A 115 -26.27 49.47 -23.89
C GLY A 115 -27.60 49.71 -24.60
N GLY A 116 -28.02 50.93 -24.92
CA GLY A 116 -27.46 52.25 -24.70
C GLY A 116 -28.59 53.27 -24.65
N HIS A 117 -28.24 54.46 -24.18
CA HIS A 117 -29.06 55.67 -24.23
C HIS A 117 -28.82 56.36 -25.59
#